data_AF-Q4DR36-F1
#
_entry.id   AF-Q4DR36-F1
#
_cell.length_a   1.000
_cell.length_b   1.000
_cell.length_c   1.000
_cell.angle_alpha   90.00
_cell.angle_beta   90.00
_cell.angle_gamma   90.00
#
_symmetry.space_group_name_H-M   'P 1'
#
loop_
_entity.id
_entity.type
_entity.pdbx_description
1 polymer ?
#
loop_
_entity_poly.entity_id
_entity_poly.type
_entity_poly.pdbx_seq_one_letter_code
_entity_poly.pdbx_strand_id
1 'polypeptide(L)'
;MSDTDVLLLNLEVEAAAARNADLSRRLEMITEELGCSSVHMTGKPELVSQGTQTGFDILREVALNLDDLLFEIAEIMFRLYPSTPIDLSIRRGDGSRNLEELSHRCLGEMRSLRVAWETKLEGYNTFIEELQRAIGSYYRSMEEMESQMQEKELEFVALQKHNVELSRQCADMEAQLKAAREKNESFRENIASQMRRTRDLEEERDQLLKRETVLANTVASLRAECVLGPWKNTVTKRDTLVENSGDSFNLLPVRESANPVVGACAGIGVADPALNAMWACQGSAVNRAFPEWCVSAEKVVDFSCKMRNLR
;
A
#
# COMPACT_ATOMS: atom_id res chain seq x y z
N MET A 1 -26.31 5.48 -27.88
CA MET A 1 -27.32 6.41 -28.41
C MET A 1 -28.41 6.54 -27.36
N SER A 2 -28.63 7.77 -26.91
CA SER A 2 -29.66 8.12 -25.94
C SER A 2 -31.02 8.28 -26.61
N ASP A 3 -32.12 8.12 -25.87
CA ASP A 3 -33.48 8.39 -26.40
C ASP A 3 -33.61 9.83 -26.94
N THR A 4 -32.83 10.77 -26.40
CA THR A 4 -32.72 12.15 -26.89
C THR A 4 -32.07 12.24 -28.28
N ASP A 5 -31.08 11.41 -28.60
CA ASP A 5 -30.44 11.38 -29.92
C ASP A 5 -31.43 10.91 -30.99
N VAL A 6 -32.27 9.92 -30.66
CA VAL A 6 -33.30 9.39 -31.55
C VAL A 6 -34.41 10.43 -31.79
N LEU A 7 -34.81 11.17 -30.76
CA LEU A 7 -35.79 12.25 -30.89
C LEU A 7 -35.26 13.38 -31.79
N LEU A 8 -34.01 13.79 -31.61
CA LEU A 8 -33.37 14.83 -32.42
C LEU A 8 -33.30 14.40 -33.89
N LEU A 9 -32.88 13.16 -34.16
CA LEU A 9 -32.80 12.62 -35.52
C LEU A 9 -34.19 12.58 -36.19
N ASN A 10 -35.23 12.18 -35.46
CA ASN A 10 -36.60 12.17 -35.99
C ASN A 10 -37.09 13.59 -36.34
N LEU A 11 -36.80 14.58 -35.49
CA LEU A 11 -37.15 15.98 -35.77
C LEU A 11 -36.39 16.54 -36.98
N GLU A 12 -35.13 16.17 -37.16
CA GLU A 12 -34.34 16.57 -38.34
C GLU A 12 -34.86 15.93 -39.63
N VAL A 13 -35.23 14.65 -39.59
CA VAL A 13 -35.82 13.94 -40.73
C VAL A 13 -37.17 14.54 -41.11
N GLU A 14 -38.02 14.88 -40.13
CA GLU A 14 -39.31 15.52 -40.36
C GLU A 14 -39.14 16.94 -40.93
N ALA A 15 -38.21 17.74 -40.39
CA ALA A 15 -37.88 19.06 -40.92
C ALA A 15 -37.29 18.99 -42.34
N ALA A 16 -36.48 17.97 -42.64
CA ALA A 16 -35.97 17.72 -43.98
C ALA A 16 -37.10 17.32 -44.95
N ALA A 17 -38.00 16.44 -44.54
CA ALA A 17 -39.16 16.03 -45.35
C ALA A 17 -40.09 17.21 -45.66
N ALA A 18 -40.36 18.08 -44.67
CA ALA A 18 -41.17 19.28 -44.87
C ALA A 18 -40.55 20.26 -45.88
N ARG A 19 -39.24 20.49 -45.80
CA ARG A 19 -38.51 21.33 -46.77
C ARG A 19 -38.51 20.73 -48.18
N ASN A 20 -38.37 19.40 -48.30
CA ASN A 20 -38.36 18.73 -49.58
C ASN A 20 -39.75 18.76 -50.26
N ALA A 21 -40.83 18.64 -49.47
CA ALA A 21 -42.20 18.81 -49.94
C ALA A 21 -42.53 20.25 -50.38
N ASP A 22 -41.96 21.27 -49.71
CA ASP A 22 -42.11 22.67 -50.13
C ASP A 22 -41.35 22.96 -51.43
N LEU A 23 -40.11 22.47 -51.54
CA LEU A 23 -39.30 22.60 -52.76
C LEU A 23 -39.96 21.90 -53.95
N SER A 24 -40.53 20.71 -53.75
CA SER A 24 -41.25 19.98 -54.80
C SER A 24 -42.45 20.77 -55.32
N ARG A 25 -43.23 21.39 -54.43
CA ARG A 25 -44.36 22.26 -54.82
C ARG A 25 -43.91 23.51 -55.59
N ARG A 26 -42.80 24.13 -55.18
CA ARG A 26 -42.25 25.29 -55.91
C ARG A 26 -41.75 24.91 -57.29
N LEU A 27 -41.11 23.74 -57.43
CA LEU A 27 -40.68 23.23 -58.73
C LEU A 27 -41.87 22.95 -59.64
N GLU A 28 -42.93 22.34 -59.12
CA GLU A 28 -44.16 22.07 -59.87
C GLU A 28 -44.80 23.38 -60.38
N MET A 29 -44.93 24.39 -59.52
CA MET A 29 -45.44 25.71 -59.88
C MET A 29 -44.59 26.39 -60.98
N ILE A 30 -43.26 26.40 -60.86
CA ILE A 30 -42.37 26.96 -61.89
C ILE A 30 -42.51 26.17 -63.21
N THR A 31 -42.68 24.85 -63.12
CA THR A 31 -42.85 24.00 -64.31
C THR A 31 -44.18 24.28 -65.01
N GLU A 32 -45.26 24.53 -64.26
CA GLU A 32 -46.56 24.97 -64.81
C GLU A 32 -46.46 26.36 -65.44
N GLU A 33 -45.79 27.31 -64.79
CA GLU A 33 -45.55 28.66 -65.33
C GLU A 33 -44.77 28.62 -66.64
N LEU A 34 -43.71 27.80 -66.70
CA LEU A 34 -42.92 27.60 -67.92
C LEU A 34 -43.73 26.86 -69.00
N GLY A 35 -44.55 25.89 -68.60
CA GLY A 35 -45.46 25.18 -69.50
C GLY A 35 -46.46 26.12 -70.17
N CYS A 36 -47.04 27.06 -69.42
CA CYS A 36 -47.98 28.05 -69.94
C CYS A 36 -47.29 29.12 -70.80
N SER A 37 -46.08 29.56 -70.44
CA SER A 37 -45.34 30.59 -71.17
C SER A 37 -44.92 30.13 -72.58
N SER A 38 -44.69 28.82 -72.77
CA SER A 38 -44.29 28.27 -74.07
C SER A 38 -45.37 28.34 -75.17
N VAL A 39 -46.64 28.58 -74.82
CA VAL A 39 -47.77 28.56 -75.78
C VAL A 39 -48.04 29.94 -76.43
N HIS A 40 -47.32 31.00 -76.06
CA HIS A 40 -47.58 32.36 -76.58
C HIS A 40 -46.53 32.95 -77.52
N MET A 41 -45.54 32.18 -77.99
CA MET A 41 -44.51 32.70 -78.91
C MET A 41 -44.71 32.33 -80.40
N THR A 42 -45.81 31.68 -80.78
CA THR A 42 -46.14 31.46 -82.21
C THR A 42 -47.06 32.55 -82.77
N GLY A 43 -46.64 33.81 -82.66
CA GLY A 43 -47.19 34.93 -83.42
C GLY A 43 -46.58 34.96 -84.82
N LYS A 44 -47.40 34.68 -85.84
CA LYS A 44 -47.01 34.66 -87.26
C LYS A 44 -46.20 35.90 -87.67
N PRO A 45 -45.04 35.74 -88.34
CA PRO A 45 -44.32 36.86 -88.93
C PRO A 45 -45.09 37.37 -90.16
N GLU A 46 -45.62 38.58 -90.02
CA GLU A 46 -46.16 39.36 -91.11
C GLU A 46 -45.03 39.64 -92.12
N LEU A 47 -45.21 39.14 -93.35
CA LEU A 47 -44.28 39.37 -94.45
C LEU A 47 -44.20 40.87 -94.76
N VAL A 48 -43.19 41.55 -94.25
CA VAL A 48 -42.74 42.84 -94.79
C VAL A 48 -41.29 42.71 -95.24
N SER A 49 -41.16 42.71 -96.56
CA SER A 49 -39.92 42.69 -97.33
C SER A 49 -39.10 43.98 -97.11
N GLN A 50 -38.24 44.00 -96.08
CA GLN A 50 -37.07 44.89 -95.95
C GLN A 50 -35.88 44.10 -95.35
N GLY A 51 -35.27 43.25 -96.19
CA GLY A 51 -34.50 42.06 -95.81
C GLY A 51 -33.04 42.19 -95.37
N THR A 52 -32.60 43.27 -94.71
CA THR A 52 -31.25 43.31 -94.08
C THR A 52 -31.20 44.00 -92.73
N GLN A 53 -32.18 44.83 -92.36
CA GLN A 53 -32.16 45.51 -91.05
C GLN A 53 -32.51 44.56 -89.89
N THR A 54 -33.48 43.66 -90.07
CA THR A 54 -33.87 42.69 -89.03
C THR A 54 -32.74 41.76 -88.62
N GLY A 55 -31.92 41.32 -89.58
CA GLY A 55 -30.74 40.50 -89.27
C GLY A 55 -29.68 41.26 -88.48
N PHE A 56 -29.52 42.56 -88.74
CA PHE A 56 -28.58 43.40 -88.00
C PHE A 56 -29.04 43.63 -86.56
N ASP A 57 -30.34 43.87 -86.34
CA ASP A 57 -30.91 44.07 -85.00
C ASP A 57 -30.79 42.80 -84.15
N ILE A 58 -31.05 41.62 -84.71
CA ILE A 58 -30.89 40.33 -84.01
C ILE A 58 -29.42 40.09 -83.64
N LEU A 59 -28.48 40.32 -84.56
CA LEU A 59 -27.04 40.13 -84.27
C LEU A 59 -26.56 41.06 -83.15
N ARG A 60 -27.09 42.30 -83.11
CA ARG A 60 -26.80 43.27 -82.06
C ARG A 60 -27.37 42.84 -80.71
N GLU A 61 -28.61 42.37 -80.66
CA GLU A 61 -29.23 41.85 -79.44
C GLU A 61 -28.45 40.65 -78.88
N VAL A 62 -28.06 39.70 -79.75
CA VAL A 62 -27.25 38.55 -79.32
C VAL A 62 -25.88 38.98 -78.81
N ALA A 63 -25.25 39.99 -79.43
CA ALA A 63 -23.98 40.53 -78.94
C ALA A 63 -24.12 41.16 -77.55
N LEU A 64 -25.19 41.93 -77.30
CA LEU A 64 -25.48 42.51 -75.99
C LEU A 64 -25.72 41.43 -74.93
N ASN A 65 -26.49 40.40 -75.25
CA ASN A 65 -26.73 39.28 -74.33
C ASN A 65 -25.44 38.50 -73.99
N LEU A 66 -24.53 38.35 -74.95
CA LEU A 66 -23.22 37.71 -74.71
C LEU A 66 -22.29 38.59 -73.86
N ASP A 67 -22.34 39.90 -74.06
CA ASP A 67 -21.63 40.86 -73.21
C ASP A 67 -22.16 40.79 -71.78
N ASP A 68 -23.48 40.83 -71.57
CA ASP A 68 -24.10 40.72 -70.25
C ASP A 68 -23.70 39.41 -69.54
N LEU A 69 -23.71 38.29 -70.27
CA LEU A 69 -23.23 37.01 -69.74
C LEU A 69 -21.74 37.05 -69.37
N LEU A 70 -20.89 37.69 -70.18
CA LEU A 70 -19.47 37.90 -69.85
C LEU A 70 -19.29 38.75 -68.58
N PHE A 71 -20.13 39.76 -68.37
CA PHE A 71 -20.14 40.56 -67.14
C PHE A 71 -20.52 39.72 -65.93
N GLU A 72 -21.57 38.90 -66.03
CA GLU A 72 -21.99 37.99 -64.96
C GLU A 72 -20.88 36.97 -64.62
N ILE A 73 -20.27 36.35 -65.63
CA ILE A 73 -19.16 35.40 -65.44
C ILE A 73 -17.98 36.10 -64.75
N ALA A 74 -17.63 37.31 -65.17
CA ALA A 74 -16.56 38.09 -64.56
C ALA A 74 -16.85 38.45 -63.11
N GLU A 75 -18.09 38.81 -62.79
CA GLU A 75 -18.49 39.09 -61.42
C GLU A 75 -18.41 37.83 -60.54
N ILE A 76 -18.91 36.69 -61.03
CA ILE A 76 -18.84 35.40 -60.32
C ILE A 76 -17.38 34.99 -60.11
N MET A 77 -16.55 35.08 -61.16
CA MET A 77 -15.12 34.80 -61.07
C MET A 77 -14.42 35.69 -60.05
N PHE A 78 -14.69 36.99 -60.08
CA PHE A 78 -14.09 37.95 -59.14
C PHE A 78 -14.47 37.65 -57.68
N ARG A 79 -15.73 37.30 -57.41
CA ARG A 79 -16.19 36.94 -56.05
C ARG A 79 -15.56 35.64 -55.54
N LEU A 80 -15.27 34.69 -56.44
CA LEU A 80 -14.71 33.40 -56.05
C LEU A 80 -13.20 33.38 -56.01
N TYR A 81 -12.57 34.13 -56.91
CA TYR A 81 -11.15 34.20 -57.18
C TYR A 81 -10.77 35.65 -57.56
N PRO A 82 -10.60 36.53 -56.57
CA PRO A 82 -10.27 37.94 -56.81
C PRO A 82 -8.96 38.14 -57.59
N SER A 83 -8.09 37.12 -57.63
CA SER A 83 -6.81 37.12 -58.32
C SER A 83 -6.87 36.76 -59.81
N THR A 84 -8.01 36.30 -60.34
CA THR A 84 -8.21 36.01 -61.77
C THR A 84 -9.14 37.05 -62.40
N PRO A 85 -8.62 38.23 -62.80
CA PRO A 85 -9.44 39.23 -63.48
C PRO A 85 -9.76 38.77 -64.91
N ILE A 86 -11.02 38.93 -65.31
CA ILE A 86 -11.44 38.82 -66.71
C ILE A 86 -11.31 40.22 -67.34
N ASP A 87 -10.55 40.34 -68.44
CA ASP A 87 -10.29 41.63 -69.09
C ASP A 87 -11.48 42.13 -69.93
N LEU A 88 -12.46 42.78 -69.32
CA LEU A 88 -13.63 43.31 -70.03
C LEU A 88 -13.34 44.55 -70.91
N SER A 89 -12.10 45.00 -71.04
CA SER A 89 -11.75 46.23 -71.77
C SER A 89 -11.90 46.11 -73.29
N ILE A 90 -11.82 44.90 -73.83
CA ILE A 90 -11.94 44.62 -75.27
C ILE A 90 -13.42 44.61 -75.67
N ARG A 91 -14.03 45.80 -75.78
CA ARG A 91 -15.31 46.02 -76.48
C ARG A 91 -15.02 46.55 -77.89
N ARG A 92 -14.64 45.70 -78.86
CA ARG A 92 -14.43 46.15 -80.25
C ARG A 92 -15.73 46.09 -81.06
N GLY A 93 -16.07 47.22 -81.68
CA GLY A 93 -17.37 47.59 -82.25
C GLY A 93 -17.96 46.73 -83.39
N ASP A 94 -19.10 47.17 -83.90
CA ASP A 94 -20.22 46.45 -84.57
C ASP A 94 -19.94 45.56 -85.83
N GLY A 95 -18.96 44.66 -85.81
CA GLY A 95 -18.71 43.70 -86.89
C GLY A 95 -19.33 42.31 -86.64
N SER A 96 -19.91 41.67 -87.67
CA SER A 96 -20.40 40.27 -87.57
C SER A 96 -19.31 39.25 -87.26
N ARG A 97 -18.06 39.48 -87.69
CA ARG A 97 -16.88 38.68 -87.28
C ARG A 97 -16.62 38.75 -85.77
N ASN A 98 -17.13 39.79 -85.09
CA ASN A 98 -16.92 39.98 -83.66
C ASN A 98 -17.91 39.15 -82.84
N LEU A 99 -19.05 38.73 -83.41
CA LEU A 99 -19.98 37.85 -82.70
C LEU A 99 -19.40 36.44 -82.51
N GLU A 100 -18.71 35.91 -83.54
CA GLU A 100 -17.99 34.64 -83.41
C GLU A 100 -16.88 34.74 -82.37
N GLU A 101 -16.09 35.81 -82.37
CA GLU A 101 -15.04 36.04 -81.38
C GLU A 101 -15.61 36.19 -79.95
N LEU A 102 -16.68 36.98 -79.79
CA LEU A 102 -17.36 37.19 -78.51
C LEU A 102 -17.98 35.91 -77.97
N SER A 103 -18.63 35.11 -78.82
CA SER A 103 -19.19 33.83 -78.42
C SER A 103 -18.11 32.83 -78.02
N HIS A 104 -17.00 32.74 -78.76
CA HIS A 104 -15.86 31.89 -78.37
C HIS A 104 -15.24 32.34 -77.06
N ARG A 105 -15.11 33.65 -76.85
CA ARG A 105 -14.62 34.23 -75.61
C ARG A 105 -15.54 33.90 -74.44
N CYS A 106 -16.84 34.14 -74.58
CA CYS A 106 -17.84 33.81 -73.58
C CYS A 106 -17.81 32.32 -73.21
N LEU A 107 -17.77 31.43 -74.20
CA LEU A 107 -17.61 29.99 -73.99
C LEU A 107 -16.29 29.63 -73.29
N GLY A 108 -15.20 30.30 -73.63
CA GLY A 108 -13.89 30.16 -72.99
C GLY A 108 -13.97 30.51 -71.51
N GLU A 109 -14.51 31.68 -71.18
CA GLU A 109 -14.66 32.14 -69.80
C GLU A 109 -15.65 31.29 -69.00
N MET A 110 -16.76 30.85 -69.59
CA MET A 110 -17.67 29.89 -68.96
C MET A 110 -16.96 28.58 -68.59
N ARG A 111 -16.11 28.06 -69.48
CA ARG A 111 -15.31 26.86 -69.20
C ARG A 111 -14.29 27.11 -68.10
N SER A 112 -13.61 28.27 -68.12
CA SER A 112 -12.69 28.67 -67.05
C SER A 112 -13.39 28.75 -65.70
N LEU A 113 -14.56 29.40 -65.65
CA LEU A 113 -15.39 29.49 -64.45
C LEU A 113 -15.81 28.11 -63.95
N ARG A 114 -16.25 27.23 -64.84
CA ARG A 114 -16.62 25.86 -64.49
C ARG A 114 -15.45 25.10 -63.87
N VAL A 115 -14.27 25.13 -64.49
CA VAL A 115 -13.07 24.45 -63.96
C VAL A 115 -12.68 25.03 -62.60
N ALA A 116 -12.74 26.36 -62.45
CA ALA A 116 -12.44 27.03 -61.19
C ALA A 116 -13.45 26.64 -60.09
N TRP A 117 -14.74 26.50 -60.41
CA TRP A 117 -15.76 26.00 -59.49
C TRP A 117 -15.52 24.55 -59.08
N GLU A 118 -15.30 23.66 -60.06
CA GLU A 118 -15.04 22.24 -59.80
C GLU A 118 -13.82 22.07 -58.88
N THR A 119 -12.76 22.84 -59.13
CA THR A 119 -11.56 22.86 -58.26
C THR A 119 -11.87 23.38 -56.85
N LYS A 120 -12.71 24.41 -56.72
CA LYS A 120 -13.11 24.95 -55.40
C LYS A 120 -13.91 23.93 -54.60
N LEU A 121 -14.88 23.30 -55.27
CA LEU A 121 -15.76 22.31 -54.67
C LEU A 121 -14.96 21.09 -54.20
N GLU A 122 -14.01 20.62 -55.03
CA GLU A 122 -13.10 19.53 -54.66
C GLU A 122 -12.23 19.91 -53.45
N GLY A 123 -11.72 21.14 -53.41
CA GLY A 123 -10.99 21.66 -52.25
C GLY A 123 -11.83 21.67 -50.97
N TYR A 124 -13.11 22.08 -51.04
CA TYR A 124 -14.01 22.01 -49.89
C TYR A 124 -14.34 20.57 -49.48
N ASN A 125 -14.55 19.66 -50.43
CA ASN A 125 -14.78 18.24 -50.13
C ASN A 125 -13.58 17.65 -49.38
N THR A 126 -12.37 17.89 -49.89
CA THR A 126 -11.12 17.45 -49.23
C THR A 126 -11.01 18.02 -47.82
N PHE A 127 -11.29 19.31 -47.64
CA PHE A 127 -11.28 19.96 -46.33
C PHE A 127 -12.32 19.35 -45.36
N ILE A 128 -13.53 19.06 -45.85
CA ILE A 128 -14.58 18.42 -45.06
C ILE A 128 -14.14 17.01 -44.64
N GLU A 129 -13.57 16.22 -45.54
CA GLU A 129 -13.05 14.88 -45.22
C GLU A 129 -11.92 14.92 -44.19
N GLU A 130 -10.99 15.87 -44.32
CA GLU A 130 -9.92 16.09 -43.35
C GLU A 130 -10.46 16.46 -41.98
N LEU A 131 -11.44 17.37 -41.94
CA LEU A 131 -12.09 17.78 -40.70
C LEU A 131 -12.84 16.60 -40.05
N GLN A 132 -13.60 15.82 -40.82
CA GLN A 132 -14.28 14.63 -40.34
C GLN A 132 -13.29 13.58 -39.81
N ARG A 133 -12.17 13.38 -40.51
CA ARG A 133 -11.09 12.47 -40.09
C ARG A 133 -10.45 12.94 -38.78
N ALA A 134 -10.16 14.24 -38.66
CA ALA A 134 -9.59 14.84 -37.46
C ALA A 134 -10.55 14.71 -36.26
N ILE A 135 -11.84 15.03 -36.45
CA ILE A 135 -12.89 14.85 -35.44
C ILE A 135 -13.00 13.39 -35.03
N GLY A 136 -13.05 12.46 -35.98
CA GLY A 136 -13.10 11.03 -35.69
C GLY A 136 -11.86 10.53 -34.93
N SER A 137 -10.68 11.06 -35.22
CA SER A 137 -9.46 10.74 -34.46
C SER A 137 -9.48 11.31 -33.04
N TYR A 138 -10.03 12.51 -32.86
CA TYR A 138 -10.17 13.15 -31.56
C TYR A 138 -11.11 12.36 -30.64
N TYR A 139 -12.27 11.93 -31.13
CA TYR A 139 -13.19 11.11 -30.34
C TYR A 139 -12.59 9.75 -29.95
N ARG A 140 -11.90 9.07 -30.87
CA ARG A 140 -11.18 7.82 -30.53
C ARG A 140 -10.13 8.03 -29.45
N SER A 141 -9.34 9.10 -29.55
CA SER A 141 -8.35 9.44 -28.52
C SER A 141 -9.00 9.74 -27.16
N MET A 142 -10.20 10.35 -27.17
CA MET A 142 -10.96 10.63 -25.95
C MET A 142 -11.47 9.33 -25.30
N GLU A 143 -12.01 8.39 -26.09
CA GLU A 143 -12.46 7.07 -25.62
C GLU A 143 -11.30 6.24 -25.03
N GLU A 144 -10.13 6.30 -25.67
CA GLU A 144 -8.91 5.66 -25.15
C GLU A 144 -8.48 6.25 -23.80
N MET A 145 -8.50 7.58 -23.67
CA MET A 145 -8.20 8.27 -22.42
C MET A 145 -9.19 7.92 -21.31
N GLU A 146 -10.48 7.86 -21.63
CA GLU A 146 -11.52 7.45 -20.68
C GLU A 146 -11.30 6.02 -20.19
N SER A 147 -10.96 5.10 -21.10
CA SER A 147 -10.64 3.71 -20.77
C SER A 147 -9.43 3.61 -19.84
N GLN A 148 -8.36 4.37 -20.12
CA GLN A 148 -7.17 4.42 -19.27
C GLN A 148 -7.47 4.99 -17.89
N MET A 149 -8.30 6.03 -17.80
CA MET A 149 -8.72 6.60 -16.52
C MET A 149 -9.49 5.58 -15.69
N GLN A 150 -10.41 4.82 -16.29
CA GLN A 150 -11.14 3.75 -15.61
C GLN A 150 -10.21 2.64 -15.10
N GLU A 151 -9.23 2.22 -15.91
CA GLU A 151 -8.21 1.25 -15.50
C GLU A 151 -7.41 1.76 -14.29
N LYS A 152 -6.97 3.03 -14.33
CA LYS A 152 -6.22 3.65 -13.23
C LYS A 152 -7.06 3.81 -11.96
N GLU A 153 -8.36 4.06 -12.10
CA GLU A 153 -9.27 4.09 -10.97
C GLU A 153 -9.42 2.71 -10.30
N LEU A 154 -9.51 1.65 -11.10
CA LEU A 154 -9.52 0.27 -10.59
C LEU A 154 -8.21 -0.09 -9.88
N GLU A 155 -7.06 0.28 -10.45
CA GLU A 155 -5.75 0.12 -9.81
C GLU A 155 -5.68 0.87 -8.47
N PHE A 156 -6.17 2.11 -8.43
CA PHE A 156 -6.21 2.91 -7.21
C PHE A 156 -7.05 2.25 -6.12
N VAL A 157 -8.26 1.76 -6.46
CA VAL A 157 -9.12 1.03 -5.52
C VAL A 157 -8.44 -0.25 -5.01
N ALA A 158 -7.73 -0.98 -5.86
CA ALA A 158 -6.98 -2.16 -5.46
C ALA A 158 -5.83 -1.82 -4.49
N LEU A 159 -5.06 -0.77 -4.78
CA LEU A 159 -3.99 -0.27 -3.92
C LEU A 159 -4.53 0.23 -2.57
N GLN A 160 -5.67 0.92 -2.56
CA GLN A 160 -6.31 1.37 -1.34
C GLN A 160 -6.71 0.19 -0.44
N LYS A 161 -7.31 -0.86 -1.00
CA LYS A 161 -7.62 -2.10 -0.27
C LYS A 161 -6.37 -2.74 0.32
N HIS A 162 -5.29 -2.82 -0.48
CA HIS A 162 -4.02 -3.37 0.00
C HIS A 162 -3.40 -2.53 1.12
N ASN A 163 -3.48 -1.20 1.03
CA ASN A 163 -2.98 -0.30 2.07
C ASN A 163 -3.75 -0.43 3.39
N VAL A 164 -5.08 -0.58 3.32
CA VAL A 164 -5.92 -0.84 4.50
C VAL A 164 -5.53 -2.17 5.15
N GLU A 165 -5.33 -3.22 4.37
CA GLU A 165 -4.90 -4.52 4.89
C GLU A 165 -3.49 -4.48 5.51
N LEU A 166 -2.53 -3.82 4.86
CA LEU A 166 -1.20 -3.61 5.43
C LEU A 166 -1.25 -2.83 6.73
N SER A 167 -2.08 -1.79 6.80
CA SER A 167 -2.25 -0.98 8.00
C SER A 167 -2.86 -1.80 9.14
N ARG A 168 -3.82 -2.70 8.83
CA ARG A 168 -4.37 -3.67 9.78
C ARG A 168 -3.29 -4.63 10.30
N GLN A 169 -2.47 -5.17 9.41
CA GLN A 169 -1.36 -6.05 9.78
C GLN A 169 -0.32 -5.36 10.65
N CYS A 170 0.03 -4.11 10.34
CA CYS A 170 0.92 -3.30 11.17
C CYS A 170 0.33 -3.09 12.57
N ALA A 171 -0.94 -2.72 12.67
CA ALA A 171 -1.61 -2.55 13.96
C ALA A 171 -1.66 -3.85 14.79
N ASP A 172 -1.94 -4.99 14.14
CA ASP A 172 -1.92 -6.31 14.79
C ASP A 172 -0.53 -6.65 15.33
N MET A 173 0.52 -6.39 14.54
CA MET A 173 1.92 -6.60 14.95
C MET A 173 2.34 -5.66 16.09
N GLU A 174 1.94 -4.39 16.05
CA GLU A 174 2.17 -3.44 17.14
C GLU A 174 1.48 -3.89 18.43
N ALA A 175 0.25 -4.39 18.35
CA ALA A 175 -0.47 -4.93 19.49
C ALA A 175 0.22 -6.17 20.08
N GLN A 176 0.69 -7.09 19.23
CA GLN A 176 1.47 -8.25 19.64
C GLN A 176 2.78 -7.86 20.32
N LEU A 177 3.51 -6.89 19.76
CA LEU A 177 4.73 -6.37 20.36
C LEU A 177 4.48 -5.72 21.71
N LYS A 178 3.36 -4.98 21.86
CA LYS A 178 2.95 -4.39 23.13
C LYS A 178 2.65 -5.47 24.18
N ALA A 179 1.86 -6.48 23.82
CA ALA A 179 1.55 -7.60 24.72
C ALA A 179 2.81 -8.39 25.13
N ALA A 180 3.74 -8.60 24.20
CA ALA A 180 5.03 -9.25 24.48
C ALA A 180 5.89 -8.42 25.46
N ARG A 181 5.89 -7.09 25.33
CA ARG A 181 6.58 -6.18 26.27
C ARG A 181 5.97 -6.24 27.66
N GLU A 182 4.64 -6.16 27.77
CA GLU A 182 3.93 -6.27 29.05
C GLU A 182 4.21 -7.62 29.74
N LYS A 183 4.20 -8.72 28.98
CA LYS A 183 4.56 -10.05 29.50
C LYS A 183 6.01 -10.10 29.98
N ASN A 184 6.95 -9.54 29.22
CA ASN A 184 8.36 -9.48 29.61
C ASN A 184 8.55 -8.69 30.92
N GLU A 185 7.81 -7.60 31.09
CA GLU A 185 7.90 -6.80 32.32
C GLU A 185 7.37 -7.59 33.53
N SER A 186 6.27 -8.33 33.38
CA SER A 186 5.77 -9.23 34.43
C SER A 186 6.78 -10.35 34.79
N PHE A 187 7.51 -10.87 33.78
CA PHE A 187 8.57 -11.84 34.03
C PHE A 187 9.76 -11.23 34.78
N ARG A 188 10.15 -10.00 34.43
CA ARG A 188 11.21 -9.27 35.14
C ARG A 188 10.85 -9.02 36.60
N GLU A 189 9.61 -8.61 36.87
CA GLU A 189 9.11 -8.42 38.23
C GLU A 189 9.12 -9.74 39.03
N ASN A 190 8.70 -10.85 38.40
CA ASN A 190 8.74 -12.17 39.02
C ASN A 190 10.18 -12.64 39.28
N ILE A 191 11.11 -12.44 38.35
CA ILE A 191 12.53 -12.74 38.57
C ILE A 191 13.06 -11.90 39.75
N ALA A 192 12.72 -10.61 39.82
CA ALA A 192 13.13 -9.75 40.92
C ALA A 192 12.54 -10.17 42.28
N SER A 193 11.31 -10.70 42.31
CA SER A 193 10.70 -11.25 43.53
C SER A 193 11.36 -12.57 43.96
N GLN A 194 11.65 -13.47 43.01
CA GLN A 194 12.37 -14.71 43.29
C GLN A 194 13.79 -14.44 43.78
N MET A 195 14.53 -13.51 43.16
CA MET A 195 15.87 -13.11 43.60
C MET A 195 15.87 -12.55 45.02
N ARG A 196 14.84 -11.77 45.41
CA ARG A 196 14.66 -11.33 46.81
C ARG A 196 14.44 -12.51 47.74
N ARG A 197 13.54 -13.42 47.38
CA ARG A 197 13.27 -14.63 48.18
C ARG A 197 14.51 -15.52 48.34
N THR A 198 15.31 -15.68 47.28
CA THR A 198 16.57 -16.45 47.36
C THR A 198 17.55 -15.78 48.31
N ARG A 199 17.67 -14.44 48.26
CA ARG A 199 18.51 -13.69 49.19
C ARG A 199 18.05 -13.86 50.64
N ASP A 200 16.76 -13.76 50.91
CA ASP A 200 16.20 -13.96 52.26
C ASP A 200 16.50 -15.37 52.80
N LEU A 201 16.39 -16.40 51.94
CA LEU A 201 16.72 -17.79 52.28
C LEU A 201 18.23 -17.99 52.50
N GLU A 202 19.08 -17.32 51.73
CA GLU A 202 20.53 -17.32 51.94
C GLU A 202 20.90 -16.68 53.28
N GLU A 203 20.26 -15.55 53.64
CA GLU A 203 20.44 -14.90 54.94
C GLU A 203 19.98 -15.81 56.10
N GLU A 204 18.85 -16.50 55.96
CA GLU A 204 18.36 -17.46 56.95
C GLU A 204 19.31 -18.66 57.09
N ARG A 205 19.81 -19.21 55.98
CA ARG A 205 20.81 -20.27 55.97
C ARG A 205 22.06 -19.87 56.76
N ASP A 206 22.56 -18.65 56.54
CA ASP A 206 23.75 -18.15 57.23
C ASP A 206 23.50 -17.93 58.73
N GLN A 207 22.29 -17.51 59.13
CA GLN A 207 21.90 -17.45 60.54
C GLN A 207 21.86 -18.84 61.19
N LEU A 208 21.30 -19.83 60.50
CA LEU A 208 21.26 -21.22 60.99
C LEU A 208 22.67 -21.81 61.10
N LEU A 209 23.54 -21.57 60.12
CA LEU A 209 24.93 -22.04 60.14
C LEU A 209 25.72 -21.41 61.29
N LYS A 210 25.48 -20.13 61.61
CA LYS A 210 26.05 -19.49 62.81
C LYS A 210 25.56 -20.17 64.10
N ARG A 211 24.26 -20.48 64.21
CA ARG A 211 23.69 -21.18 65.37
C ARG A 211 24.25 -22.60 65.51
N GLU A 212 24.36 -23.32 64.40
CA GLU A 212 24.98 -24.65 64.37
C GLU A 212 26.42 -24.59 64.84
N THR A 213 27.21 -23.60 64.38
CA THR A 213 28.60 -23.42 64.81
C THR A 213 28.69 -23.18 66.33
N VAL A 214 27.81 -22.34 66.89
CA VAL A 214 27.73 -22.09 68.34
C VAL A 214 27.37 -23.37 69.11
N LEU A 215 26.38 -24.13 68.64
CA LEU A 215 25.97 -25.38 69.26
C LEU A 215 27.07 -26.45 69.16
N ALA A 216 27.74 -26.58 68.01
CA ALA A 216 28.85 -27.50 67.81
C ALA A 216 30.01 -27.19 68.76
N ASN A 217 30.38 -25.91 68.90
CA ASN A 217 31.37 -25.45 69.87
C ASN A 217 30.94 -25.76 71.31
N THR A 218 29.66 -25.60 71.64
CA THR A 218 29.13 -25.92 72.97
C THR A 218 29.20 -27.42 73.25
N VAL A 219 28.81 -28.26 72.30
CA VAL A 219 28.92 -29.73 72.41
C VAL A 219 30.37 -30.16 72.52
N ALA A 220 31.29 -29.55 71.77
CA ALA A 220 32.72 -29.82 71.87
C ALA A 220 33.26 -29.47 73.27
N SER A 221 32.88 -28.32 73.83
CA SER A 221 33.25 -27.92 75.19
C SER A 221 32.71 -28.90 76.25
N LEU A 222 31.43 -29.29 76.15
CA LEU A 222 30.83 -30.26 77.07
C LEU A 222 31.50 -31.64 76.96
N ARG A 223 31.82 -32.09 75.73
CA ARG A 223 32.58 -33.33 75.52
C ARG A 223 33.97 -33.25 76.14
N ALA A 224 34.67 -32.12 76.01
CA ALA A 224 35.97 -31.91 76.63
C ALA A 224 35.87 -31.93 78.17
N GLU A 225 34.81 -31.36 78.75
CA GLU A 225 34.54 -31.44 80.19
C GLU A 225 34.25 -32.88 80.65
N CYS A 226 33.45 -33.64 79.89
CA CYS A 226 33.17 -35.04 80.20
C CYS A 226 34.41 -35.93 80.12
N VAL A 227 35.33 -35.69 79.17
CA VAL A 227 36.60 -36.43 79.05
C VAL A 227 37.53 -36.17 80.24
N LEU A 228 37.51 -34.95 80.78
CA LEU A 228 38.20 -34.63 82.03
C LEU A 228 37.52 -35.25 83.27
N GLY A 229 36.29 -35.75 83.10
CA GLY A 229 35.50 -36.44 84.10
C GLY A 229 35.04 -35.54 85.25
N PRO A 230 34.20 -36.05 86.16
CA PRO A 230 33.75 -35.32 87.36
C PRO A 230 34.90 -34.93 88.30
N TRP A 231 36.13 -35.34 87.98
CA TRP A 231 37.31 -35.18 88.80
C TRP A 231 38.08 -33.89 88.55
N LYS A 232 37.68 -33.07 87.57
CA LYS A 232 38.34 -31.78 87.32
C LYS A 232 38.32 -30.86 88.55
N ASN A 233 37.27 -30.97 89.38
CA ASN A 233 37.14 -30.19 90.63
C ASN A 233 37.36 -31.01 91.90
N THR A 234 37.59 -32.32 91.82
CA THR A 234 37.94 -33.13 93.01
C THR A 234 39.43 -33.44 93.11
N VAL A 235 40.23 -33.08 92.11
CA VAL A 235 41.70 -33.10 92.23
C VAL A 235 42.15 -31.89 93.05
N THR A 236 42.09 -32.10 94.36
CA THR A 236 42.92 -31.50 95.41
C THR A 236 42.84 -29.98 95.57
N LYS A 237 41.89 -29.57 96.42
CA LYS A 237 42.25 -28.81 97.64
C LYS A 237 43.38 -29.57 98.36
N ARG A 238 44.62 -29.36 97.94
CA ARG A 238 45.77 -29.48 98.83
C ARG A 238 46.28 -28.06 99.01
N ASP A 239 45.97 -27.53 100.18
CA ASP A 239 46.55 -26.32 100.72
C ASP A 239 48.08 -26.47 100.69
N THR A 240 48.71 -25.84 99.71
CA THR A 240 50.13 -25.45 99.77
C THR A 240 50.27 -24.15 99.00
N LEU A 241 50.00 -23.09 99.75
CA LEU A 241 50.39 -21.71 99.50
C LEU A 241 51.92 -21.62 99.49
N VAL A 242 52.57 -21.56 98.31
CA VAL A 242 53.92 -20.99 98.04
C VAL A 242 53.98 -20.75 96.51
N GLU A 243 53.67 -19.54 96.06
CA GLU A 243 54.59 -18.52 95.53
C GLU A 243 55.19 -18.78 94.13
N ASN A 244 54.86 -17.81 93.26
CA ASN A 244 55.72 -17.11 92.31
C ASN A 244 56.21 -17.74 91.00
N SER A 245 56.21 -16.83 90.00
CA SER A 245 56.94 -16.80 88.73
C SER A 245 56.46 -17.79 87.65
N GLY A 246 56.24 -17.41 86.40
CA GLY A 246 56.53 -16.18 85.67
C GLY A 246 56.54 -16.54 84.18
N ASP A 247 55.97 -15.66 83.37
CA ASP A 247 56.30 -15.36 81.98
C ASP A 247 56.34 -16.43 80.87
N SER A 248 55.68 -16.00 79.78
CA SER A 248 56.04 -16.19 78.37
C SER A 248 55.72 -17.55 77.74
N PHE A 249 54.90 -17.56 76.69
CA PHE A 249 55.40 -17.59 75.31
C PHE A 249 54.25 -17.36 74.31
N ASN A 250 54.45 -16.32 73.49
CA ASN A 250 53.66 -15.97 72.33
C ASN A 250 53.89 -16.93 71.15
N LEU A 251 53.03 -16.79 70.13
CA LEU A 251 53.20 -17.03 68.68
C LEU A 251 52.71 -18.36 68.07
N LEU A 252 51.51 -18.31 67.45
CA LEU A 252 51.21 -18.37 65.98
C LEU A 252 51.86 -19.48 65.09
N PRO A 253 51.44 -19.67 63.82
CA PRO A 253 50.22 -20.26 63.22
C PRO A 253 50.59 -21.45 62.26
N VAL A 254 49.79 -21.73 61.19
CA VAL A 254 50.07 -22.56 59.98
C VAL A 254 49.50 -24.00 60.05
N ARG A 255 48.83 -24.62 59.06
CA ARG A 255 48.23 -24.30 57.74
C ARG A 255 47.61 -25.61 57.19
N GLU A 256 46.57 -25.46 56.37
CA GLU A 256 45.97 -26.35 55.35
C GLU A 256 46.52 -27.78 55.11
N SER A 257 45.62 -28.77 55.04
CA SER A 257 45.45 -29.73 53.92
C SER A 257 44.36 -30.75 54.30
N ALA A 258 43.20 -30.74 53.63
CA ALA A 258 42.89 -31.45 52.39
C ALA A 258 42.86 -32.99 52.55
N ASN A 259 41.63 -33.49 52.53
CA ASN A 259 41.15 -34.88 52.44
C ASN A 259 42.11 -35.92 51.85
N PRO A 260 42.04 -37.15 52.39
CA PRO A 260 41.89 -38.32 51.53
C PRO A 260 40.65 -39.15 51.88
N VAL A 261 39.91 -39.43 50.83
CA VAL A 261 38.80 -40.36 50.72
C VAL A 261 39.36 -41.78 50.52
N VAL A 262 38.54 -42.77 50.86
CA VAL A 262 38.62 -44.21 50.51
C VAL A 262 39.38 -45.12 51.47
N GLY A 263 38.68 -46.17 51.94
CA GLY A 263 39.27 -47.50 51.94
C GLY A 263 39.12 -48.31 53.22
N ALA A 264 38.00 -49.05 53.28
CA ALA A 264 37.79 -50.31 53.98
C ALA A 264 39.05 -51.07 54.47
N CYS A 265 39.01 -51.57 55.71
CA CYS A 265 38.91 -53.01 56.04
C CYS A 265 39.35 -53.30 57.49
N ALA A 266 38.50 -54.07 58.17
CA ALA A 266 38.83 -55.11 59.15
C ALA A 266 39.81 -54.76 60.29
N GLY A 267 39.23 -54.51 61.47
CA GLY A 267 39.94 -54.58 62.75
C GLY A 267 38.98 -54.98 63.85
N ILE A 268 38.88 -56.29 64.09
CA ILE A 268 38.23 -56.87 65.28
C ILE A 268 39.07 -56.41 66.48
N GLY A 269 38.61 -55.38 67.18
CA GLY A 269 39.27 -54.83 68.35
C GLY A 269 38.22 -54.31 69.29
N VAL A 270 37.91 -55.11 70.30
CA VAL A 270 37.29 -54.76 71.58
C VAL A 270 36.36 -53.55 71.48
N ALA A 271 35.08 -53.83 71.25
CA ALA A 271 34.01 -52.83 71.20
C ALA A 271 34.07 -51.92 72.43
N ASP A 272 34.67 -50.74 72.23
CA ASP A 272 34.72 -49.68 73.22
C ASP A 272 33.27 -49.19 73.41
N PRO A 273 32.72 -49.19 74.64
CA PRO A 273 31.33 -48.81 74.88
C PRO A 273 30.92 -47.43 74.33
N ALA A 274 31.87 -46.56 73.98
CA ALA A 274 31.60 -45.29 73.32
C ALA A 274 31.01 -45.43 71.90
N LEU A 275 31.40 -46.45 71.12
CA LEU A 275 30.86 -46.62 69.76
C LEU A 275 29.40 -47.10 69.81
N ASN A 276 29.06 -47.97 70.76
CA ASN A 276 27.67 -48.40 70.97
C ASN A 276 26.79 -47.26 71.50
N ALA A 277 27.34 -46.33 72.29
CA ALA A 277 26.62 -45.14 72.71
C ALA A 277 26.35 -44.18 71.54
N MET A 278 27.23 -44.11 70.54
CA MET A 278 27.03 -43.26 69.37
C MET A 278 25.90 -43.78 68.46
N TRP A 279 25.78 -45.11 68.33
CA TRP A 279 24.65 -45.73 67.60
C TRP A 279 23.31 -45.59 68.33
N ALA A 280 23.32 -45.48 69.66
CA ALA A 280 22.09 -45.18 70.40
C ALA A 280 21.62 -43.72 70.19
N CYS A 281 22.53 -42.80 69.88
CA CYS A 281 22.21 -41.38 69.70
C CYS A 281 21.99 -40.98 68.23
N GLN A 282 22.59 -41.68 67.26
CA GLN A 282 22.24 -41.51 65.85
C GLN A 282 21.03 -42.39 65.53
N GLY A 283 19.85 -41.84 65.83
CA GLY A 283 18.59 -42.39 65.36
C GLY A 283 18.68 -42.73 63.87
N SER A 284 18.47 -44.01 63.57
CA SER A 284 18.42 -44.57 62.22
C SER A 284 17.66 -43.64 61.28
N ALA A 285 18.29 -43.27 60.17
CA ALA A 285 17.78 -42.31 59.18
C ALA A 285 16.44 -42.73 58.53
N VAL A 286 15.89 -43.89 58.87
CA VAL A 286 14.68 -44.45 58.27
C VAL A 286 13.40 -43.98 58.96
N ASN A 287 13.42 -43.40 60.17
CA ASN A 287 12.18 -43.01 60.86
C ASN A 287 12.20 -41.57 61.38
N ARG A 288 11.95 -40.59 60.50
CA ARG A 288 11.68 -39.19 60.86
C ARG A 288 10.32 -38.95 61.56
N ALA A 289 9.59 -40.01 61.94
CA ALA A 289 8.21 -39.89 62.45
C ALA A 289 8.04 -40.01 63.98
N PHE A 290 9.09 -40.31 64.76
CA PHE A 290 8.97 -40.42 66.22
C PHE A 290 10.19 -39.82 66.95
N PRO A 291 10.16 -38.52 67.33
CA PRO A 291 11.23 -37.91 68.12
C PRO A 291 11.20 -38.30 69.61
N GLU A 292 10.23 -39.11 70.06
CA GLU A 292 10.04 -39.42 71.49
C GLU A 292 10.90 -40.57 72.01
N TRP A 293 11.74 -41.19 71.18
CA TRP A 293 12.63 -42.28 71.61
C TRP A 293 14.07 -41.80 71.90
N CYS A 294 14.30 -40.49 71.87
CA CYS A 294 15.48 -39.89 72.47
C CYS A 294 15.36 -39.99 73.99
N VAL A 295 15.91 -41.06 74.56
CA VAL A 295 16.05 -41.24 76.00
C VAL A 295 16.77 -40.01 76.56
N SER A 296 16.12 -39.28 77.47
CA SER A 296 16.69 -38.08 78.08
C SER A 296 18.05 -38.40 78.70
N ALA A 297 18.99 -37.44 78.65
CA ALA A 297 20.36 -37.63 79.17
C ALA A 297 20.36 -38.16 80.61
N GLU A 298 19.37 -37.77 81.41
CA GLU A 298 19.16 -38.22 82.79
C GLU A 298 18.98 -39.74 82.93
N LYS A 299 18.32 -40.41 81.96
CA LYS A 299 18.13 -41.87 82.00
C LYS A 299 19.37 -42.66 81.60
N VAL A 300 20.30 -42.07 80.84
CA VAL A 300 21.59 -42.71 80.48
C VAL A 300 22.52 -42.74 81.69
N VAL A 301 22.47 -41.70 82.53
CA VAL A 301 23.24 -41.64 83.79
C VAL A 301 22.78 -42.74 84.76
N ASP A 302 21.47 -43.01 84.82
CA ASP A 302 20.91 -44.01 85.73
C ASP A 302 21.29 -45.46 85.34
N PHE A 303 21.41 -45.74 84.03
CA PHE A 303 21.90 -47.05 83.56
C PHE A 303 23.36 -47.31 83.93
N SER A 304 24.20 -46.28 83.84
CA SER A 304 25.63 -46.34 84.17
C SER A 304 25.86 -46.55 85.67
N CYS A 305 25.06 -45.89 86.52
CA CYS A 305 25.10 -46.07 87.97
C CYS A 305 24.61 -47.47 88.40
N LYS A 306 23.54 -48.00 87.79
CA LYS A 306 23.06 -49.36 88.12
C LYS A 306 24.06 -50.46 87.77
N MET A 307 24.77 -50.34 86.65
CA MET A 307 25.81 -51.32 86.28
C MET A 307 27.00 -51.36 87.25
N ARG A 308 27.30 -50.25 87.93
CA ARG A 308 28.43 -50.18 88.88
C ARG A 308 28.11 -50.79 90.25
N ASN A 309 26.84 -50.89 90.63
CA ASN A 309 26.42 -51.52 91.89
C ASN A 309 26.15 -53.03 91.77
N LEU A 310 26.45 -53.64 90.61
CA LEU A 310 26.37 -55.09 90.38
C LEU A 310 27.74 -55.76 90.21
N ARG A 311 28.82 -55.08 90.62
CA ARG A 311 30.15 -55.69 90.87
C ARG A 311 30.54 -55.45 92.32
#